data_AF-A0A7G8PKI0-F1
#
_entry.id   AF-A0A7G8PKI0-F1
#
_cell.length_a   1.000
_cell.length_b   1.000
_cell.length_c   1.000
_cell.angle_alpha   90.00
_cell.angle_beta   90.00
_cell.angle_gamma   90.00
#
_symmetry.space_group_name_H-M   'P 1'
#
loop_
_entity.id
_entity.type
_entity.pdbx_description
1 polymer ?
#
loop_
_entity_poly.entity_id
_entity_poly.type
_entity_poly.pdbx_seq_one_letter_code
_entity_poly.pdbx_strand_id
1 'polypeptide(L)'
;MDPLAPLGRNEVCWCGSGVKYKRCHGNHRPGSQPAAPLPPDLEGSVFLSPTVNMAGDAITVPERGAPFRIAETELAARAVEYTNWDSHLIEVAASAGQVLSPPDFGRLRIEVLSRLTSLSTDDSELSDEVKHGILLLAAQSIRTVSALAQKTPKPSMLWNQELDPVSFLGRTLLLADHVVMPDRVFEALLGGPQNRSLQRAAENELKLDRLLSAGLVIPVPIGPAMALSGAASIELTNRDLEEDSLVSWVRDQLILEGPTAREALFVRAKDDLSKHADKFWLYSHIDRESLSANDGRFTTRMLQPYDPRHDYNPWIRQVSDSAISFYVQRTAGRLVTADVYGSDYVSASMFEARLLNRRRRGAGSTAAQAAMWADVPQLPNLSAPDLAKVIQNEEAVDDLRRLVRASLVTARTPGEQSDALTALAHQLEATSHRLEKSSISDRWWQMAAPGGLGVGGLVIGSVSGGLPAVLGATLGVLGGVAPYLGARANARRDAAHLFLTARRNARQKKPARHR
;
A
#
# COMPACT_ATOMS: atom_id res chain seq x y z
N MET A 1 8.27 -18.29 11.35
CA MET A 1 9.10 -17.13 11.80
C MET A 1 8.21 -15.89 11.87
N ASP A 2 8.42 -14.88 12.75
CA ASP A 2 7.60 -13.64 12.71
C ASP A 2 8.08 -12.72 11.58
N PRO A 3 7.31 -12.54 10.49
CA PRO A 3 7.72 -11.71 9.35
C PRO A 3 7.76 -10.21 9.68
N LEU A 4 7.21 -9.80 10.83
CA LEU A 4 7.20 -8.42 11.30
C LEU A 4 8.30 -8.12 12.33
N ALA A 5 9.18 -9.09 12.61
CA ALA A 5 10.32 -8.89 13.48
C ALA A 5 11.22 -7.73 13.00
N PRO A 6 11.97 -7.07 13.89
CA PRO A 6 12.97 -6.09 13.49
C PRO A 6 14.00 -6.69 12.54
N LEU A 7 14.20 -6.06 11.39
CA LEU A 7 15.19 -6.54 10.41
C LEU A 7 16.62 -6.31 10.86
N GLY A 8 17.45 -7.30 10.63
CA GLY A 8 18.89 -7.21 10.76
C GLY A 8 19.49 -6.18 9.79
N ARG A 9 20.49 -5.42 10.23
CA ARG A 9 21.14 -4.35 9.43
C ARG A 9 21.64 -4.82 8.06
N ASN A 10 22.01 -6.08 7.92
CA ASN A 10 22.57 -6.65 6.70
C ASN A 10 21.56 -7.46 5.86
N GLU A 11 20.32 -7.60 6.32
CA GLU A 11 19.25 -8.27 5.58
C GLU A 11 18.82 -7.44 4.37
N VAL A 12 18.17 -8.09 3.40
CA VAL A 12 17.58 -7.41 2.25
C VAL A 12 16.47 -6.49 2.75
N CYS A 13 16.41 -5.27 2.22
CA CYS A 13 15.40 -4.32 2.64
C CYS A 13 14.02 -4.76 2.18
N TRP A 14 13.07 -4.75 3.11
CA TRP A 14 11.67 -5.08 2.92
C TRP A 14 10.92 -4.21 1.91
N CYS A 15 11.42 -3.01 1.61
CA CYS A 15 10.79 -2.13 0.63
C CYS A 15 10.96 -2.62 -0.83
N GLY A 16 11.60 -3.76 -1.06
CA GLY A 16 11.76 -4.35 -2.40
C GLY A 16 12.91 -3.74 -3.22
N SER A 17 13.68 -2.81 -2.66
CA SER A 17 14.82 -2.17 -3.33
C SER A 17 15.98 -3.12 -3.67
N GLY A 18 16.03 -4.30 -3.07
CA GLY A 18 17.10 -5.27 -3.26
C GLY A 18 18.44 -4.87 -2.62
N VAL A 19 18.52 -3.74 -1.93
CA VAL A 19 19.72 -3.31 -1.18
C VAL A 19 19.63 -3.73 0.29
N LYS A 20 20.75 -3.68 1.01
CA LYS A 20 20.77 -3.97 2.45
C LYS A 20 19.92 -2.97 3.23
N TYR A 21 19.16 -3.45 4.22
CA TYR A 21 18.30 -2.63 5.06
C TYR A 21 19.00 -1.40 5.62
N LYS A 22 20.23 -1.53 6.16
CA LYS A 22 21.01 -0.38 6.66
C LYS A 22 21.31 0.71 5.64
N ARG A 23 21.35 0.38 4.34
CA ARG A 23 21.60 1.33 3.25
C ARG A 23 20.32 1.97 2.73
N CYS A 24 19.19 1.29 2.88
CA CYS A 24 17.91 1.80 2.41
C CYS A 24 17.18 2.57 3.50
N HIS A 25 16.91 1.93 4.65
CA HIS A 25 16.02 2.45 5.70
C HIS A 25 16.64 2.42 7.09
N GLY A 26 17.76 1.72 7.30
CA GLY A 26 18.31 1.53 8.65
C GLY A 26 19.05 2.72 9.26
N ASN A 27 18.90 3.95 8.73
CA ASN A 27 19.27 5.17 9.44
C ASN A 27 18.06 5.71 10.22
N HIS A 28 17.80 5.08 11.37
CA HIS A 28 16.72 5.43 12.30
C HIS A 28 17.14 6.42 13.38
N ARG A 29 18.13 7.26 13.07
CA ARG A 29 18.60 8.33 13.94
C ARG A 29 18.09 9.68 13.43
N PRO A 30 17.98 10.69 14.31
CA PRO A 30 17.80 12.08 13.88
C PRO A 30 18.90 12.46 12.88
N GLY A 31 18.56 13.26 11.87
CA GLY A 31 19.51 13.72 10.86
C GLY A 31 20.57 14.66 11.43
N SER A 32 20.24 15.36 12.52
CA SER A 32 21.15 16.25 13.23
C SER A 32 20.92 16.25 14.73
N GLN A 33 21.91 16.74 15.48
CA GLN A 33 21.73 17.07 16.90
C GLN A 33 20.86 18.33 17.05
N PRO A 34 20.24 18.55 18.22
CA PRO A 34 19.62 19.83 18.53
C PRO A 34 20.59 20.99 18.29
N ALA A 35 20.08 22.10 17.75
CA ALA A 35 20.85 23.30 17.42
C ALA A 35 22.03 23.09 16.46
N ALA A 36 22.06 22.00 15.68
CA ALA A 36 23.14 21.76 14.72
C ALA A 36 23.31 22.96 13.75
N PRO A 37 24.55 23.34 13.42
CA PRO A 37 24.83 24.49 12.57
C PRO A 37 24.24 24.30 11.18
N LEU A 38 23.66 25.39 10.64
CA LEU A 38 23.00 25.38 9.34
C LEU A 38 23.95 25.86 8.23
N PRO A 39 23.85 25.30 7.01
CA PRO A 39 24.40 25.93 5.82
C PRO A 39 23.82 27.34 5.62
N PRO A 40 24.50 28.21 4.85
CA PRO A 40 23.91 29.47 4.42
C PRO A 40 22.66 29.21 3.57
N ASP A 41 21.65 30.07 3.72
CA ASP A 41 20.44 30.02 2.89
C ASP A 41 20.81 30.26 1.41
N LEU A 42 20.05 29.63 0.52
CA LEU A 42 20.19 29.80 -0.92
C LEU A 42 19.07 30.71 -1.43
N GLU A 43 19.27 31.30 -2.60
CA GLU A 43 18.21 32.09 -3.25
C GLU A 43 16.94 31.23 -3.43
N GLY A 44 15.82 31.70 -2.88
CA GLY A 44 14.54 30.98 -2.91
C GLY A 44 14.41 29.77 -1.96
N SER A 45 15.38 29.52 -1.06
CA SER A 45 15.26 28.42 -0.09
C SER A 45 15.93 28.71 1.26
N VAL A 46 15.32 28.20 2.32
CA VAL A 46 15.73 28.39 3.71
C VAL A 46 16.08 27.04 4.34
N PHE A 47 17.25 26.91 4.94
CA PHE A 47 17.62 25.69 5.67
C PHE A 47 16.95 25.64 7.04
N LEU A 48 16.25 24.54 7.33
CA LEU A 48 15.63 24.26 8.62
C LEU A 48 16.50 23.33 9.48
N SER A 49 17.29 22.47 8.84
CA SER A 49 18.31 21.60 9.44
C SER A 49 19.48 21.43 8.47
N PRO A 50 20.61 20.83 8.88
CA PRO A 50 21.76 20.64 7.99
C PRO A 50 21.44 19.89 6.68
N THR A 51 20.36 19.12 6.66
CA THR A 51 19.95 18.28 5.52
C THR A 51 18.56 18.61 5.00
N VAL A 52 17.86 19.58 5.58
CA VAL A 52 16.47 19.90 5.26
C VAL A 52 16.35 21.39 4.95
N ASN A 53 15.84 21.71 3.76
CA ASN A 53 15.50 23.05 3.34
C ASN A 53 14.02 23.14 2.92
N MET A 54 13.53 24.37 2.89
CA MET A 54 12.16 24.72 2.53
C MET A 54 12.21 25.85 1.50
N ALA A 55 11.32 25.84 0.52
CA ALA A 55 11.22 26.95 -0.43
C ALA A 55 10.79 28.24 0.30
N GLY A 56 11.33 29.38 -0.08
CA GLY A 56 11.08 30.66 0.61
C GLY A 56 9.61 31.10 0.57
N ASP A 57 8.86 30.65 -0.43
CA ASP A 57 7.44 30.89 -0.64
C ASP A 57 6.54 29.77 -0.07
N ALA A 58 7.11 28.73 0.54
CA ALA A 58 6.34 27.59 1.06
C ALA A 58 5.43 27.97 2.23
N ILE A 59 5.70 29.08 2.93
CA ILE A 59 4.86 29.59 4.01
C ILE A 59 4.11 30.82 3.50
N THR A 60 2.90 30.61 3.02
CA THR A 60 1.95 31.70 2.71
C THR A 60 1.04 31.92 3.91
N VAL A 61 1.23 33.02 4.63
CA VAL A 61 0.28 33.46 5.67
C VAL A 61 -0.76 34.37 5.01
N PRO A 62 -2.07 34.07 5.09
CA PRO A 62 -3.10 34.97 4.58
C PRO A 62 -3.00 36.35 5.24
N GLU A 63 -3.31 37.44 4.52
CA GLU A 63 -3.29 38.80 5.07
C GLU A 63 -4.19 38.97 6.31
N ARG A 64 -5.22 38.12 6.45
CA ARG A 64 -6.13 38.09 7.60
C ARG A 64 -5.65 37.20 8.76
N GLY A 65 -4.45 36.63 8.65
CA GLY A 65 -3.97 35.52 9.48
C GLY A 65 -4.58 34.18 9.04
N ALA A 66 -3.89 33.09 9.35
CA ALA A 66 -4.44 31.75 9.20
C ALA A 66 -5.15 31.35 10.51
N PRO A 67 -6.37 30.78 10.48
CA PRO A 67 -6.93 30.14 11.65
C PRO A 67 -5.98 29.01 12.08
N PHE A 68 -5.46 29.10 13.29
CA PHE A 68 -4.58 28.09 13.87
C PHE A 68 -5.36 27.38 14.97
N ARG A 69 -5.21 26.05 15.05
CA ARG A 69 -5.69 25.28 16.19
C ARG A 69 -4.52 25.10 17.14
N ILE A 70 -4.69 25.48 18.40
CA ILE A 70 -3.76 25.08 19.46
C ILE A 70 -3.77 23.55 19.48
N ALA A 71 -2.62 22.92 19.34
CA ALA A 71 -2.55 21.47 19.44
C ALA A 71 -2.98 21.08 20.86
N GLU A 72 -4.08 20.35 20.96
CA GLU A 72 -4.55 19.77 22.22
C GLU A 72 -3.41 18.94 22.82
N THR A 73 -3.11 19.19 24.09
CA THR A 73 -2.06 18.46 24.83
C THR A 73 -2.48 17.04 25.20
N GLU A 74 -3.71 16.66 24.91
CA GLU A 74 -4.27 15.35 25.24
C GLU A 74 -4.12 14.39 24.05
N LEU A 75 -3.73 13.15 24.35
CA LEU A 75 -3.73 12.04 23.40
C LEU A 75 -5.17 11.69 23.02
N ALA A 76 -5.72 12.41 22.07
CA ALA A 76 -7.09 12.22 21.59
C ALA A 76 -7.14 12.08 20.07
N ALA A 77 -8.19 11.43 19.58
CA ALA A 77 -8.55 11.43 18.18
C ALA A 77 -9.00 12.84 17.77
N ARG A 78 -8.60 13.26 16.58
CA ARG A 78 -9.08 14.51 15.99
C ARG A 78 -10.42 14.29 15.29
N ALA A 79 -11.19 15.36 15.15
CA ALA A 79 -12.36 15.35 14.28
C ALA A 79 -11.96 14.89 12.87
N VAL A 80 -12.77 13.98 12.31
CA VAL A 80 -12.61 13.54 10.92
C VAL A 80 -13.25 14.60 10.02
N GLU A 81 -12.49 15.09 9.06
CA GLU A 81 -12.94 16.12 8.12
C GLU A 81 -13.38 15.46 6.81
N TYR A 82 -14.56 15.85 6.33
CA TYR A 82 -15.11 15.53 5.02
C TYR A 82 -15.91 16.73 4.51
N THR A 83 -16.15 16.77 3.20
CA THR A 83 -16.79 17.89 2.52
C THR A 83 -18.26 17.62 2.23
N ASN A 84 -19.04 18.66 1.92
CA ASN A 84 -20.41 18.50 1.45
C ASN A 84 -20.47 17.68 0.13
N TRP A 85 -19.42 17.71 -0.67
CA TRP A 85 -19.29 16.88 -1.88
C TRP A 85 -19.24 15.39 -1.55
N ASP A 86 -18.60 15.01 -0.44
CA ASP A 86 -18.54 13.62 0.00
C ASP A 86 -19.91 13.10 0.43
N SER A 87 -20.67 13.92 1.16
CA SER A 87 -22.06 13.61 1.53
C SER A 87 -22.96 13.50 0.31
N HIS A 88 -22.89 14.45 -0.62
CA HIS A 88 -23.68 14.42 -1.84
C HIS A 88 -23.33 13.21 -2.72
N LEU A 89 -22.05 12.85 -2.79
CA LEU A 89 -21.59 11.68 -3.54
C LEU A 89 -22.21 10.37 -3.01
N ILE A 90 -22.40 10.23 -1.70
CA ILE A 90 -23.09 9.07 -1.11
C ILE A 90 -24.53 8.97 -1.64
N GLU A 91 -25.26 10.09 -1.67
CA GLU A 91 -26.63 10.16 -2.17
C GLU A 91 -26.70 9.77 -3.66
N VAL A 92 -25.80 10.34 -4.46
CA VAL A 92 -25.71 10.06 -5.89
C VAL A 92 -25.35 8.58 -6.14
N ALA A 93 -24.46 7.98 -5.35
CA ALA A 93 -24.12 6.57 -5.46
C ALA A 93 -25.28 5.65 -5.04
N ALA A 94 -26.06 6.04 -4.02
CA ALA A 94 -27.21 5.28 -3.53
C ALA A 94 -28.44 5.35 -4.45
N SER A 95 -28.54 6.35 -5.31
CA SER A 95 -29.63 6.47 -6.28
C SER A 95 -29.68 5.28 -7.25
N ALA A 96 -30.86 5.02 -7.85
CA ALA A 96 -31.01 3.97 -8.85
C ALA A 96 -30.13 4.28 -10.08
N GLY A 97 -29.09 3.48 -10.28
CA GLY A 97 -28.14 3.62 -11.38
C GLY A 97 -27.65 2.26 -11.85
N GLN A 98 -27.18 2.19 -13.10
CA GLN A 98 -26.61 0.97 -13.65
C GLN A 98 -25.33 0.61 -12.89
N VAL A 99 -25.26 -0.59 -12.34
CA VAL A 99 -24.01 -1.15 -11.81
C VAL A 99 -23.20 -1.68 -12.98
N LEU A 100 -21.98 -1.16 -13.16
CA LEU A 100 -21.05 -1.63 -14.18
C LEU A 100 -20.19 -2.78 -13.64
N SER A 101 -19.74 -3.66 -14.54
CA SER A 101 -18.67 -4.59 -14.20
C SER A 101 -17.34 -3.83 -14.00
N PRO A 102 -16.36 -4.35 -13.23
CA PRO A 102 -15.08 -3.68 -13.07
C PRO A 102 -14.37 -3.35 -14.40
N PRO A 103 -14.34 -4.23 -15.42
CA PRO A 103 -13.79 -3.88 -16.73
C PRO A 103 -14.58 -2.79 -17.48
N ASP A 104 -15.92 -2.80 -17.39
CA ASP A 104 -16.75 -1.75 -18.02
C ASP A 104 -16.53 -0.39 -17.37
N PHE A 105 -16.51 -0.36 -16.03
CA PHE A 105 -16.16 0.85 -15.27
C PHE A 105 -14.76 1.34 -15.62
N GLY A 106 -13.79 0.42 -15.71
CA GLY A 106 -12.42 0.73 -16.11
C GLY A 106 -12.31 1.41 -17.47
N ARG A 107 -13.04 0.91 -18.47
CA ARG A 107 -13.12 1.52 -19.81
C ARG A 107 -13.74 2.91 -19.77
N LEU A 108 -14.88 3.06 -19.08
CA LEU A 108 -15.53 4.36 -18.90
C LEU A 108 -14.59 5.36 -18.22
N ARG A 109 -13.87 4.92 -17.18
CA ARG A 109 -12.90 5.75 -16.46
C ARG A 109 -11.79 6.23 -17.38
N ILE A 110 -11.17 5.35 -18.16
CA ILE A 110 -10.12 5.73 -19.12
C ILE A 110 -10.63 6.74 -20.14
N GLU A 111 -11.86 6.59 -20.62
CA GLU A 111 -12.47 7.57 -21.53
C GLU A 111 -12.57 8.96 -20.89
N VAL A 112 -13.08 9.03 -19.65
CA VAL A 112 -13.17 10.29 -18.91
C VAL A 112 -11.78 10.87 -18.65
N LEU A 113 -10.82 10.05 -18.18
CA LEU A 113 -9.45 10.50 -17.95
C LEU A 113 -8.81 11.06 -19.22
N SER A 114 -9.03 10.43 -20.37
CA SER A 114 -8.50 10.89 -21.67
C SER A 114 -9.10 12.23 -22.11
N ARG A 115 -10.34 12.54 -21.69
CA ARG A 115 -10.93 13.87 -21.89
C ARG A 115 -10.37 14.89 -20.89
N LEU A 116 -10.10 14.49 -19.65
CA LEU A 116 -9.51 15.37 -18.65
C LEU A 116 -8.07 15.76 -18.99
N THR A 117 -7.32 14.91 -19.71
CA THR A 117 -5.97 15.28 -20.16
C THR A 117 -5.96 16.34 -21.25
N SER A 118 -7.08 16.56 -21.95
CA SER A 118 -7.22 17.63 -22.94
C SER A 118 -7.64 18.99 -22.34
N LEU A 119 -7.77 19.10 -21.02
CA LEU A 119 -8.00 20.39 -20.35
C LEU A 119 -6.80 21.33 -20.57
N SER A 120 -7.04 22.63 -20.46
CA SER A 120 -5.97 23.63 -20.55
C SER A 120 -4.97 23.49 -19.40
N THR A 121 -3.73 23.89 -19.62
CA THR A 121 -2.63 23.82 -18.63
C THR A 121 -2.62 25.00 -17.65
N ASP A 122 -3.68 25.81 -17.68
CA ASP A 122 -3.86 26.98 -16.83
C ASP A 122 -4.52 26.61 -15.48
N ASP A 123 -4.54 27.58 -14.56
CA ASP A 123 -5.17 27.42 -13.25
C ASP A 123 -6.61 27.96 -13.25
N SER A 124 -7.24 27.97 -14.43
CA SER A 124 -8.64 28.38 -14.60
C SER A 124 -9.58 27.42 -13.87
N GLU A 125 -10.71 27.94 -13.40
CA GLU A 125 -11.74 27.14 -12.74
C GLU A 125 -12.40 26.17 -13.74
N LEU A 126 -12.71 24.97 -13.25
CA LEU A 126 -13.40 23.94 -14.03
C LEU A 126 -14.86 24.30 -14.32
N SER A 127 -15.36 23.90 -15.50
CA SER A 127 -16.79 24.00 -15.80
C SER A 127 -17.62 23.06 -14.93
N ASP A 128 -18.85 23.45 -14.65
CA ASP A 128 -19.75 22.65 -13.82
C ASP A 128 -20.09 21.30 -14.47
N GLU A 129 -20.09 21.19 -15.80
CA GLU A 129 -20.29 19.89 -16.46
C GLU A 129 -19.13 18.92 -16.17
N VAL A 130 -17.88 19.42 -16.14
CA VAL A 130 -16.72 18.59 -15.81
C VAL A 130 -16.76 18.17 -14.35
N LYS A 131 -17.06 19.10 -13.44
CA LYS A 131 -17.24 18.80 -12.00
C LYS A 131 -18.31 17.72 -11.79
N HIS A 132 -19.46 17.86 -12.45
CA HIS A 132 -20.55 16.89 -12.37
C HIS A 132 -20.18 15.54 -12.99
N GLY A 133 -19.48 15.52 -14.12
CA GLY A 133 -18.99 14.28 -14.75
C GLY A 133 -18.04 13.49 -13.86
N ILE A 134 -17.13 14.17 -13.15
CA ILE A 134 -16.21 13.55 -12.19
C ILE A 134 -16.99 12.99 -10.99
N LEU A 135 -17.98 13.73 -10.49
CA LEU A 135 -18.87 13.26 -9.41
C LEU A 135 -19.61 11.97 -9.82
N LEU A 136 -20.19 11.93 -11.02
CA LEU A 136 -20.88 10.73 -11.53
C LEU A 136 -19.92 9.55 -11.70
N LEU A 137 -18.69 9.80 -12.17
CA LEU A 137 -17.66 8.76 -12.28
C LEU A 137 -17.28 8.20 -10.89
N ALA A 138 -17.10 9.06 -9.89
CA ALA A 138 -16.84 8.65 -8.51
C ALA A 138 -18.03 7.89 -7.90
N ALA A 139 -19.27 8.28 -8.22
CA ALA A 139 -20.46 7.56 -7.76
C ALA A 139 -20.51 6.16 -8.37
N GLN A 140 -20.11 6.05 -9.63
CA GLN A 140 -20.03 4.78 -10.33
C GLN A 140 -18.94 3.87 -9.75
N SER A 141 -17.82 4.42 -9.28
CA SER A 141 -16.77 3.64 -8.64
C SER A 141 -17.26 3.03 -7.32
N ILE A 142 -17.98 3.81 -6.50
CA ILE A 142 -18.63 3.34 -5.28
C ILE A 142 -19.63 2.22 -5.61
N ARG A 143 -20.54 2.43 -6.56
CA ARG A 143 -21.51 1.40 -6.98
C ARG A 143 -20.84 0.10 -7.41
N THR A 144 -19.78 0.21 -8.21
CA THR A 144 -19.01 -0.94 -8.73
C THR A 144 -18.35 -1.71 -7.58
N VAL A 145 -17.68 -1.00 -6.66
CA VAL A 145 -17.02 -1.61 -5.50
C VAL A 145 -18.01 -2.22 -4.52
N SER A 146 -19.13 -1.55 -4.23
CA SER A 146 -20.18 -2.09 -3.35
C SER A 146 -20.81 -3.37 -3.93
N ALA A 147 -21.10 -3.39 -5.23
CA ALA A 147 -21.63 -4.59 -5.89
C ALA A 147 -20.60 -5.73 -5.95
N LEU A 148 -19.32 -5.38 -6.10
CA LEU A 148 -18.23 -6.35 -6.07
C LEU A 148 -18.06 -6.94 -4.66
N ALA A 149 -18.08 -6.12 -3.61
CA ALA A 149 -17.98 -6.56 -2.21
C ALA A 149 -19.10 -7.54 -1.82
N GLN A 150 -20.30 -7.38 -2.38
CA GLN A 150 -21.42 -8.32 -2.18
C GLN A 150 -21.19 -9.68 -2.87
N LYS A 151 -20.47 -9.70 -3.99
CA LYS A 151 -20.19 -10.93 -4.77
C LYS A 151 -18.90 -11.61 -4.34
N THR A 152 -17.93 -10.83 -3.91
CA THR A 152 -16.56 -11.26 -3.63
C THR A 152 -16.10 -10.60 -2.34
N PRO A 153 -16.35 -11.23 -1.18
CA PRO A 153 -15.94 -10.68 0.09
C PRO A 153 -14.40 -10.71 0.25
N LYS A 154 -13.91 -10.04 1.29
CA LYS A 154 -12.50 -10.09 1.73
C LYS A 154 -12.00 -11.55 1.79
N PRO A 155 -10.73 -11.84 1.41
CA PRO A 155 -9.65 -10.89 1.12
C PRO A 155 -9.37 -10.66 -0.38
N SER A 156 -10.28 -10.99 -1.30
CA SER A 156 -10.03 -10.83 -2.74
C SER A 156 -9.91 -9.37 -3.22
N MET A 157 -10.43 -8.42 -2.44
CA MET A 157 -10.29 -6.99 -2.67
C MET A 157 -9.34 -6.40 -1.64
N LEU A 158 -8.23 -5.81 -2.08
CA LEU A 158 -7.22 -5.25 -1.18
C LEU A 158 -7.16 -3.72 -1.27
N TRP A 159 -7.10 -3.06 -0.12
CA TRP A 159 -6.90 -1.62 0.00
C TRP A 159 -5.45 -1.31 0.32
N ASN A 160 -4.83 -0.37 -0.41
CA ASN A 160 -3.53 0.19 -0.06
C ASN A 160 -3.44 1.67 -0.45
N GLN A 161 -2.78 2.48 0.39
CA GLN A 161 -2.54 3.91 0.14
C GLN A 161 -1.05 4.27 0.13
N GLU A 162 -0.16 3.28 0.21
CA GLU A 162 1.25 3.49 0.56
C GLU A 162 2.18 3.25 -0.62
N LEU A 163 1.88 2.24 -1.42
CA LEU A 163 2.59 1.92 -2.65
C LEU A 163 1.81 2.42 -3.86
N ASP A 164 2.52 2.60 -4.97
CA ASP A 164 1.85 2.72 -6.26
C ASP A 164 1.15 1.39 -6.62
N PRO A 165 0.04 1.43 -7.39
CA PRO A 165 -0.77 0.25 -7.65
C PRO A 165 -0.03 -0.87 -8.38
N VAL A 166 0.95 -0.53 -9.23
CA VAL A 166 1.77 -1.51 -9.97
C VAL A 166 2.66 -2.27 -9.00
N SER A 167 3.39 -1.55 -8.14
CA SER A 167 4.22 -2.15 -7.09
C SER A 167 3.41 -2.97 -6.12
N PHE A 168 2.23 -2.49 -5.71
CA PHE A 168 1.36 -3.20 -4.79
C PHE A 168 0.81 -4.49 -5.41
N LEU A 169 0.24 -4.42 -6.61
CA LEU A 169 -0.28 -5.58 -7.34
C LEU A 169 0.84 -6.58 -7.67
N GLY A 170 2.05 -6.12 -8.00
CA GLY A 170 3.21 -6.98 -8.20
C GLY A 170 3.62 -7.78 -6.95
N ARG A 171 3.24 -7.32 -5.75
CA ARG A 171 3.47 -8.02 -4.47
C ARG A 171 2.29 -8.87 -4.02
N THR A 172 1.08 -8.48 -4.39
CA THR A 172 -0.17 -9.13 -3.96
C THR A 172 -0.85 -9.92 -5.08
N LEU A 173 -0.16 -10.12 -6.21
CA LEU A 173 -0.68 -10.70 -7.45
C LEU A 173 -1.45 -12.00 -7.23
N LEU A 174 -0.97 -12.86 -6.34
CA LEU A 174 -1.53 -14.18 -6.07
C LEU A 174 -2.69 -14.16 -5.07
N LEU A 175 -3.09 -12.98 -4.60
CA LEU A 175 -4.08 -12.79 -3.54
C LEU A 175 -5.20 -11.87 -3.98
N ALA A 176 -4.87 -10.75 -4.62
CA ALA A 176 -5.84 -9.74 -5.04
C ALA A 176 -6.46 -10.12 -6.38
N ASP A 177 -7.80 -10.19 -6.41
CA ASP A 177 -8.57 -10.08 -7.64
C ASP A 177 -8.68 -8.60 -8.03
N HIS A 178 -8.81 -7.72 -7.03
CA HIS A 178 -8.93 -6.28 -7.22
C HIS A 178 -8.11 -5.51 -6.18
N VAL A 179 -7.48 -4.43 -6.62
CA VAL A 179 -6.81 -3.44 -5.78
C VAL A 179 -7.66 -2.18 -5.77
N VAL A 180 -8.13 -1.82 -4.59
CA VAL A 180 -8.86 -0.57 -4.33
C VAL A 180 -7.87 0.47 -3.83
N MET A 181 -7.93 1.68 -4.39
CA MET A 181 -6.98 2.75 -4.09
C MET A 181 -7.69 4.11 -4.01
N PRO A 182 -7.05 5.13 -3.41
CA PRO A 182 -7.61 6.49 -3.39
C PRO A 182 -7.82 7.06 -4.80
N ASP A 183 -8.99 7.66 -5.03
CA ASP A 183 -9.33 8.37 -6.27
C ASP A 183 -8.69 9.76 -6.30
N ARG A 184 -7.50 9.85 -6.90
CA ARG A 184 -6.73 11.11 -6.98
C ARG A 184 -7.38 12.17 -7.86
N VAL A 185 -8.23 11.77 -8.81
CA VAL A 185 -8.96 12.72 -9.67
C VAL A 185 -10.06 13.38 -8.86
N PHE A 186 -10.80 12.61 -8.06
CA PHE A 186 -11.79 13.16 -7.15
C PHE A 186 -11.12 13.99 -6.02
N GLU A 187 -9.99 13.55 -5.47
CA GLU A 187 -9.23 14.34 -4.50
C GLU A 187 -8.77 15.70 -5.07
N ALA A 188 -8.30 15.73 -6.32
CA ALA A 188 -7.91 16.96 -7.00
C ALA A 188 -9.10 17.90 -7.26
N LEU A 189 -10.32 17.36 -7.47
CA LEU A 189 -11.55 18.16 -7.53
C LEU A 189 -11.83 18.85 -6.19
N LEU A 190 -11.62 18.16 -5.06
CA LEU A 190 -11.87 18.70 -3.72
C LEU A 190 -10.81 19.72 -3.26
N GLY A 191 -9.54 19.55 -3.68
CA GLY A 191 -8.39 20.33 -3.20
C GLY A 191 -8.17 21.69 -3.85
N GLY A 192 -9.09 22.16 -4.70
CA GLY A 192 -8.92 23.35 -5.53
C GLY A 192 -9.13 22.99 -7.01
N PRO A 193 -10.37 23.07 -7.52
CA PRO A 193 -10.78 22.53 -8.82
C PRO A 193 -10.21 23.36 -9.99
N GLN A 194 -8.91 23.20 -10.26
CA GLN A 194 -8.17 23.85 -11.33
C GLN A 194 -7.89 22.85 -12.47
N ASN A 195 -7.87 23.35 -13.71
CA ASN A 195 -7.61 22.51 -14.88
C ASN A 195 -6.26 21.77 -14.79
N ARG A 196 -5.19 22.48 -14.43
CA ARG A 196 -3.85 21.90 -14.27
C ARG A 196 -3.77 20.78 -13.23
N SER A 197 -4.43 20.91 -12.08
CA SER A 197 -4.36 19.89 -11.01
C SER A 197 -5.08 18.61 -11.44
N LEU A 198 -6.26 18.74 -12.06
CA LEU A 198 -7.00 17.61 -12.62
C LEU A 198 -6.28 16.94 -13.79
N GLN A 199 -5.73 17.72 -14.72
CA GLN A 199 -4.97 17.18 -15.86
C GLN A 199 -3.82 16.31 -15.36
N ARG A 200 -3.02 16.79 -14.41
CA ARG A 200 -1.93 16.02 -13.80
C ARG A 200 -2.42 14.77 -13.08
N ALA A 201 -3.54 14.86 -12.37
CA ALA A 201 -4.14 13.69 -11.72
C ALA A 201 -4.54 12.63 -12.76
N ALA A 202 -5.20 13.06 -13.83
CA ALA A 202 -5.64 12.19 -14.92
C ALA A 202 -4.47 11.55 -15.70
N GLU A 203 -3.45 12.33 -16.06
CA GLU A 203 -2.23 11.82 -16.70
C GLU A 203 -1.52 10.77 -15.86
N ASN A 204 -1.42 11.00 -14.55
CA ASN A 204 -0.78 10.06 -13.65
C ASN A 204 -1.57 8.76 -13.53
N GLU A 205 -2.90 8.84 -13.57
CA GLU A 205 -3.74 7.66 -13.47
C GLU A 205 -3.85 6.88 -14.77
N LEU A 206 -3.80 7.55 -15.93
CA LEU A 206 -3.74 6.89 -17.25
C LEU A 206 -2.50 6.02 -17.44
N LYS A 207 -1.44 6.20 -16.64
CA LYS A 207 -0.31 5.26 -16.60
C LYS A 207 -0.73 3.84 -16.18
N LEU A 208 -1.94 3.68 -15.65
CA LEU A 208 -2.56 2.43 -15.22
C LEU A 208 -3.65 1.95 -16.18
N ASP A 209 -3.78 2.51 -17.38
CA ASP A 209 -4.84 2.20 -18.37
C ASP A 209 -5.14 0.70 -18.52
N ARG A 210 -4.12 -0.15 -18.61
CA ARG A 210 -4.28 -1.61 -18.76
C ARG A 210 -4.81 -2.28 -17.49
N LEU A 211 -4.45 -1.78 -16.32
CA LEU A 211 -4.96 -2.29 -15.05
C LEU A 211 -6.38 -1.78 -14.76
N LEU A 212 -6.67 -0.54 -15.12
CA LEU A 212 -8.00 0.07 -15.03
C LEU A 212 -8.97 -0.66 -15.98
N SER A 213 -8.65 -0.77 -17.27
CA SER A 213 -9.51 -1.44 -18.27
C SER A 213 -9.73 -2.93 -17.96
N ALA A 214 -8.78 -3.56 -17.30
CA ALA A 214 -8.90 -4.93 -16.79
C ALA A 214 -9.82 -5.05 -15.56
N GLY A 215 -10.17 -3.94 -14.91
CA GLY A 215 -10.88 -3.91 -13.64
C GLY A 215 -10.03 -4.37 -12.44
N LEU A 216 -8.71 -4.46 -12.59
CA LEU A 216 -7.79 -4.92 -11.53
C LEU A 216 -7.47 -3.82 -10.52
N VAL A 217 -7.51 -2.56 -10.97
CA VAL A 217 -7.35 -1.39 -10.12
C VAL A 217 -8.65 -0.60 -10.17
N ILE A 218 -9.20 -0.26 -9.00
CA ILE A 218 -10.45 0.47 -8.88
C ILE A 218 -10.23 1.66 -7.94
N PRO A 219 -10.11 2.88 -8.49
CA PRO A 219 -9.99 4.09 -7.68
C PRO A 219 -11.33 4.43 -7.04
N VAL A 220 -11.32 4.69 -5.74
CA VAL A 220 -12.50 5.15 -4.99
C VAL A 220 -12.14 6.30 -4.04
N PRO A 221 -13.05 7.24 -3.83
CA PRO A 221 -12.79 8.41 -2.99
C PRO A 221 -12.79 8.05 -1.50
N ILE A 222 -11.88 8.61 -0.71
CA ILE A 222 -11.80 8.31 0.74
C ILE A 222 -12.91 9.04 1.53
N GLY A 223 -13.24 10.27 1.12
CA GLY A 223 -14.14 11.16 1.85
C GLY A 223 -15.53 10.55 2.13
N PRO A 224 -16.19 9.85 1.19
CA PRO A 224 -17.46 9.17 1.46
C PRO A 224 -17.36 8.09 2.55
N ALA A 225 -16.26 7.35 2.63
CA ALA A 225 -16.07 6.38 3.71
C ALA A 225 -15.90 7.08 5.07
N MET A 226 -15.23 8.22 5.10
CA MET A 226 -15.12 9.06 6.29
C MET A 226 -16.45 9.72 6.68
N ALA A 227 -17.27 10.11 5.72
CA ALA A 227 -18.62 10.62 5.98
C ALA A 227 -19.56 9.52 6.52
N LEU A 228 -19.47 8.29 6.01
CA LEU A 228 -20.29 7.16 6.47
C LEU A 228 -19.85 6.59 7.82
N SER A 229 -18.55 6.55 8.09
CA SER A 229 -18.00 5.80 9.23
C SER A 229 -16.85 6.50 9.96
N GLY A 230 -16.71 7.81 9.79
CA GLY A 230 -15.70 8.61 10.50
C GLY A 230 -15.81 8.51 12.02
N ALA A 231 -17.03 8.40 12.56
CA ALA A 231 -17.26 8.17 13.98
C ALA A 231 -16.61 6.87 14.48
N ALA A 232 -16.68 5.78 13.69
CA ALA A 232 -16.02 4.52 14.02
C ALA A 232 -14.48 4.66 14.00
N SER A 233 -13.94 5.50 13.10
CA SER A 233 -12.51 5.82 13.10
C SER A 233 -12.09 6.58 14.36
N ILE A 234 -12.89 7.55 14.81
CA ILE A 234 -12.64 8.31 16.05
C ILE A 234 -12.70 7.38 17.26
N GLU A 235 -13.75 6.56 17.37
CA GLU A 235 -13.93 5.60 18.46
C GLU A 235 -12.77 4.60 18.54
N LEU A 236 -12.38 4.02 17.40
CA LEU A 236 -11.24 3.10 17.32
C LEU A 236 -9.93 3.78 17.75
N THR A 237 -9.73 5.02 17.30
CA THR A 237 -8.53 5.80 17.64
C THR A 237 -8.46 6.08 19.14
N ASN A 238 -9.53 6.60 19.74
CA ASN A 238 -9.56 6.91 21.18
C ASN A 238 -9.30 5.65 22.01
N ARG A 239 -9.94 4.53 21.66
CA ARG A 239 -9.70 3.24 22.32
C ARG A 239 -8.24 2.80 22.23
N ASP A 240 -7.61 2.93 21.07
CA ASP A 240 -6.20 2.58 20.89
C ASP A 240 -5.28 3.52 21.70
N LEU A 241 -5.63 4.81 21.81
CA LEU A 241 -4.89 5.80 22.59
C LEU A 241 -5.03 5.60 24.10
N GLU A 242 -6.09 4.92 24.57
CA GLU A 242 -6.24 4.49 25.97
C GLU A 242 -5.31 3.31 26.34
N GLU A 243 -4.74 2.61 25.35
CA GLU A 243 -3.83 1.48 25.60
C GLU A 243 -2.38 1.96 25.80
N ASP A 244 -1.96 2.13 27.06
CA ASP A 244 -0.61 2.56 27.45
C ASP A 244 0.51 1.78 26.75
N SER A 245 0.34 0.46 26.60
CA SER A 245 1.34 -0.40 25.97
C SER A 245 1.51 -0.13 24.47
N LEU A 246 0.43 0.25 23.79
CA LEU A 246 0.43 0.63 22.39
C LEU A 246 1.03 2.01 22.22
N VAL A 247 0.58 3.00 23.01
CA VAL A 247 1.10 4.37 23.01
C VAL A 247 2.59 4.40 23.28
N SER A 248 3.06 3.67 24.29
CA SER A 248 4.49 3.54 24.60
C SER A 248 5.27 2.95 23.43
N TRP A 249 4.75 1.89 22.81
CA TRP A 249 5.38 1.29 21.64
C TRP A 249 5.47 2.25 20.44
N VAL A 250 4.39 2.99 20.13
CA VAL A 250 4.39 3.98 19.04
C VAL A 250 5.41 5.08 19.34
N ARG A 251 5.45 5.57 20.58
CA ARG A 251 6.44 6.57 21.01
C ARG A 251 7.87 6.10 20.78
N ASP A 252 8.18 4.84 21.09
CA ASP A 252 9.48 4.22 20.83
C ASP A 252 9.80 4.05 19.33
N GLN A 253 8.78 4.05 18.47
CA GLN A 253 8.97 4.05 17.02
C GLN A 253 9.25 5.45 16.46
N LEU A 254 8.99 6.54 17.18
CA LEU A 254 9.23 7.87 16.67
C LEU A 254 10.73 8.19 16.61
N ILE A 255 11.10 8.91 15.56
CA ILE A 255 12.39 9.57 15.36
C ILE A 255 12.09 11.05 15.38
N LEU A 256 12.64 11.73 16.38
CA LEU A 256 12.47 13.16 16.62
C LEU A 256 13.78 13.86 16.28
N GLU A 257 13.77 14.77 15.32
CA GLU A 257 14.89 15.66 15.01
C GLU A 257 14.55 17.09 15.41
N GLY A 258 15.48 17.73 16.12
CA GLY A 258 15.36 19.08 16.65
C GLY A 258 15.21 19.10 18.19
N PRO A 259 14.96 20.28 18.80
CA PRO A 259 14.81 21.58 18.15
C PRO A 259 16.03 21.95 17.28
N THR A 260 15.80 22.33 16.03
CA THR A 260 16.91 22.74 15.15
C THR A 260 17.42 24.13 15.53
N ALA A 261 18.46 24.62 14.85
CA ALA A 261 18.95 25.99 15.04
C ALA A 261 17.90 27.07 14.70
N ARG A 262 16.83 26.71 13.97
CA ARG A 262 15.66 27.56 13.68
C ARG A 262 14.41 27.10 14.43
N GLU A 263 14.56 26.45 15.58
CA GLU A 263 13.44 25.97 16.40
C GLU A 263 12.38 25.21 15.60
N ALA A 264 12.82 24.29 14.73
CA ALA A 264 11.94 23.34 14.05
C ALA A 264 12.03 21.96 14.70
N LEU A 265 10.93 21.20 14.64
CA LEU A 265 10.89 19.79 15.00
C LEU A 265 10.41 18.97 13.80
N PHE A 266 11.10 17.86 13.53
CA PHE A 266 10.65 16.86 12.57
C PHE A 266 10.35 15.56 13.30
N VAL A 267 9.20 14.97 12.99
CA VAL A 267 8.77 13.70 13.55
C VAL A 267 8.49 12.73 12.42
N ARG A 268 9.08 11.54 12.50
CA ARG A 268 8.74 10.42 11.62
C ARG A 268 8.74 9.12 12.41
N ALA A 269 8.00 8.12 11.95
CA ALA A 269 8.05 6.78 12.52
C ALA A 269 9.09 5.89 11.81
N LYS A 270 9.80 5.07 12.58
CA LYS A 270 10.71 4.03 12.08
C LYS A 270 9.97 3.08 11.14
N ASP A 271 10.54 2.82 9.98
CA ASP A 271 9.98 1.90 8.99
C ASP A 271 8.60 2.30 8.44
N ASP A 272 8.22 3.58 8.51
CA ASP A 272 7.04 4.10 7.82
C ASP A 272 7.35 4.40 6.34
N LEU A 273 6.47 3.96 5.43
CA LEU A 273 6.58 4.22 3.99
C LEU A 273 5.84 5.46 3.53
N SER A 274 5.04 6.10 4.39
CA SER A 274 4.16 7.16 3.93
C SER A 274 4.97 8.34 3.37
N LYS A 275 4.55 8.84 2.20
CA LYS A 275 4.99 10.14 1.63
C LYS A 275 4.66 11.33 2.53
N HIS A 276 3.96 11.07 3.64
CA HIS A 276 3.55 12.03 4.66
C HIS A 276 4.43 11.93 5.92
N ALA A 277 5.50 11.12 5.91
CA ALA A 277 6.48 11.05 6.99
C ALA A 277 7.25 12.38 7.15
N ASP A 278 7.13 13.28 6.18
CA ASP A 278 7.71 14.63 6.18
C ASP A 278 6.74 15.66 6.75
N LYS A 279 5.79 15.27 7.62
CA LYS A 279 4.90 16.24 8.27
C LYS A 279 5.71 17.06 9.28
N PHE A 280 6.28 18.13 8.76
CA PHE A 280 6.72 19.30 9.51
C PHE A 280 5.55 19.75 10.35
N TRP A 281 5.66 19.53 11.65
CA TRP A 281 4.87 20.34 12.55
C TRP A 281 5.70 21.57 12.86
N LEU A 282 5.44 22.62 12.09
CA LEU A 282 5.96 23.93 12.42
C LEU A 282 5.12 24.47 13.57
N TYR A 283 5.48 24.07 14.77
CA TYR A 283 4.95 24.64 15.98
C TYR A 283 5.75 25.88 16.29
N SER A 284 5.09 27.01 16.17
CA SER A 284 5.62 28.28 16.58
C SER A 284 5.53 28.38 18.11
N HIS A 285 6.57 28.85 18.80
CA HIS A 285 6.51 29.11 20.24
C HIS A 285 5.34 30.09 20.52
N ILE A 286 4.27 29.57 21.13
CA ILE A 286 3.17 30.40 21.62
C ILE A 286 3.59 30.87 22.99
N ASP A 287 4.12 32.08 23.05
CA ASP A 287 4.23 32.75 24.33
C ASP A 287 2.80 33.00 24.81
N ARG A 288 2.36 32.35 25.90
CA ARG A 288 1.01 32.54 26.44
C ARG A 288 0.77 34.02 26.81
N GLU A 289 1.83 34.77 27.08
CA GLU A 289 1.79 36.21 27.34
C GLU A 289 1.51 37.04 26.07
N SER A 290 1.72 36.47 24.87
CA SER A 290 1.43 37.09 23.58
C SER A 290 -0.03 36.94 23.12
N LEU A 291 -0.85 36.22 23.88
CA LEU A 291 -2.26 35.99 23.58
C LEU A 291 -3.07 37.24 23.97
N SER A 292 -3.58 37.97 22.98
CA SER A 292 -4.47 39.10 23.22
C SER A 292 -5.81 38.60 23.76
N ALA A 293 -6.12 38.99 25.00
CA ALA A 293 -7.34 38.57 25.70
C ALA A 293 -8.64 39.05 25.03
N ASN A 294 -8.57 40.05 24.15
CA ASN A 294 -9.75 40.71 23.58
C ASN A 294 -10.22 40.12 22.24
N ASP A 295 -9.32 39.56 21.45
CA ASP A 295 -9.59 39.08 20.08
C ASP A 295 -9.05 37.67 19.80
N GLY A 296 -8.45 37.02 20.81
CA GLY A 296 -7.89 35.67 20.69
C GLY A 296 -6.72 35.58 19.71
N ARG A 297 -6.18 36.73 19.27
CA ARG A 297 -5.02 36.78 18.40
C ARG A 297 -3.77 36.58 19.23
N PHE A 298 -2.83 35.82 18.70
CA PHE A 298 -1.50 35.63 19.28
C PHE A 298 -0.47 36.03 18.22
N THR A 299 0.67 36.53 18.68
CA THR A 299 1.78 36.86 17.78
C THR A 299 2.84 35.82 18.01
N THR A 300 3.18 35.06 16.97
CA THR A 300 4.24 34.07 17.06
C THR A 300 5.35 34.37 16.10
N ARG A 301 6.58 34.09 16.52
CA ARG A 301 7.77 34.22 15.68
C ARG A 301 8.19 32.82 15.29
N MET A 302 8.01 32.48 14.02
CA MET A 302 8.49 31.19 13.50
C MET A 302 9.98 31.31 13.13
N LEU A 303 10.70 30.19 13.19
CA LEU A 303 12.10 30.10 12.77
C LEU A 303 13.07 31.01 13.55
N GLN A 304 12.87 31.17 14.86
CA GLN A 304 13.79 31.93 15.71
C GLN A 304 15.12 31.17 15.92
N PRO A 305 16.21 31.88 16.27
CA PRO A 305 17.44 31.23 16.70
C PRO A 305 17.19 30.38 17.95
N TYR A 306 17.75 29.17 17.96
CA TYR A 306 17.71 28.29 19.13
C TYR A 306 18.25 28.96 20.40
N ASP A 307 17.47 28.94 21.49
CA ASP A 307 17.87 29.41 22.81
C ASP A 307 18.27 28.23 23.72
N PRO A 308 19.56 28.04 24.04
CA PRO A 308 20.00 26.95 24.91
C PRO A 308 19.48 27.03 26.35
N ARG A 309 18.86 28.15 26.76
CA ARG A 309 18.31 28.34 28.11
C ARG A 309 16.81 27.98 28.20
N HIS A 310 16.14 27.80 27.06
CA HIS A 310 14.71 27.49 27.03
C HIS A 310 14.44 26.01 27.29
N ASP A 311 13.39 25.71 28.06
CA ASP A 311 12.93 24.32 28.27
C ASP A 311 11.99 23.88 27.15
N TYR A 312 12.56 23.24 26.13
CA TYR A 312 11.80 22.72 24.99
C TYR A 312 11.02 21.42 25.29
N ASN A 313 11.17 20.80 26.48
CA ASN A 313 10.57 19.49 26.75
C ASN A 313 9.03 19.46 26.66
N PRO A 314 8.29 20.46 27.18
CA PRO A 314 6.83 20.50 27.05
C PRO A 314 6.38 20.51 25.59
N TRP A 315 7.08 21.30 24.77
CA TRP A 315 6.84 21.38 23.34
C TRP A 315 7.12 20.05 22.63
N ILE A 316 8.30 19.46 22.84
CA ILE A 316 8.67 18.16 22.27
C ILE A 316 7.64 17.08 22.65
N ARG A 317 7.14 17.09 23.90
CA ARG A 317 6.13 16.15 24.36
C ARG A 317 4.80 16.34 23.63
N GLN A 318 4.31 17.58 23.52
CA GLN A 318 3.09 17.92 22.77
C GLN A 318 3.18 17.49 21.30
N VAL A 319 4.31 17.75 20.64
CA VAL A 319 4.61 17.34 19.27
C VAL A 319 4.55 15.81 19.13
N SER A 320 5.19 15.11 20.07
CA SER A 320 5.25 13.65 20.09
C SER A 320 3.86 13.05 20.27
N ASP A 321 3.08 13.57 21.20
CA ASP A 321 1.72 13.08 21.49
C ASP A 321 0.77 13.33 20.31
N SER A 322 0.87 14.52 19.68
CA SER A 322 0.17 14.84 18.44
C SER A 322 0.54 13.87 17.29
N ALA A 323 1.82 13.51 17.17
CA ALA A 323 2.27 12.53 16.18
C ALA A 323 1.75 11.12 16.47
N ILE A 324 1.72 10.70 17.74
CA ILE A 324 1.12 9.42 18.16
C ILE A 324 -0.35 9.37 17.75
N SER A 325 -1.15 10.37 18.13
CA SER A 325 -2.56 10.47 17.74
C SER A 325 -2.72 10.40 16.22
N PHE A 326 -1.88 11.12 15.47
CA PHE A 326 -1.91 11.08 14.00
C PHE A 326 -1.67 9.67 13.43
N TYR A 327 -0.62 8.97 13.87
CA TYR A 327 -0.29 7.64 13.33
C TYR A 327 -1.35 6.58 13.67
N VAL A 328 -1.87 6.63 14.90
CA VAL A 328 -2.95 5.74 15.34
C VAL A 328 -4.23 6.02 14.55
N GLN A 329 -4.61 7.29 14.42
CA GLN A 329 -5.80 7.70 13.70
C GLN A 329 -5.71 7.44 12.20
N ARG A 330 -4.56 7.69 11.57
CA ARG A 330 -4.33 7.38 10.15
C ARG A 330 -4.58 5.91 9.86
N THR A 331 -4.04 5.03 10.69
CA THR A 331 -4.20 3.58 10.54
C THR A 331 -5.65 3.15 10.79
N ALA A 332 -6.33 3.75 11.79
CA ALA A 332 -7.76 3.53 12.03
C ALA A 332 -8.62 3.97 10.83
N GLY A 333 -8.38 5.16 10.28
CA GLY A 333 -9.09 5.68 9.12
C GLY A 333 -8.93 4.78 7.89
N ARG A 334 -7.74 4.23 7.65
CA ARG A 334 -7.47 3.27 6.57
C ARG A 334 -8.22 1.96 6.74
N LEU A 335 -8.26 1.41 7.97
CA LEU A 335 -9.05 0.21 8.28
C LEU A 335 -10.54 0.44 8.02
N VAL A 336 -11.08 1.54 8.54
CA VAL A 336 -12.50 1.88 8.37
C VAL A 336 -12.82 2.11 6.90
N THR A 337 -11.96 2.81 6.16
CA THR A 337 -12.13 3.01 4.71
C THR A 337 -12.19 1.67 3.97
N ALA A 338 -11.23 0.79 4.26
CA ALA A 338 -11.20 -0.53 3.65
C ALA A 338 -12.48 -1.33 3.96
N ASP A 339 -12.96 -1.26 5.21
CA ASP A 339 -14.17 -1.94 5.66
C ASP A 339 -15.44 -1.44 4.97
N VAL A 340 -15.62 -0.12 4.86
CA VAL A 340 -16.74 0.50 4.13
C VAL A 340 -16.80 0.02 2.68
N TYR A 341 -15.63 -0.16 2.05
CA TYR A 341 -15.52 -0.66 0.68
C TYR A 341 -15.48 -2.18 0.55
N GLY A 342 -15.67 -2.93 1.64
CA GLY A 342 -15.65 -4.40 1.62
C GLY A 342 -14.29 -4.99 1.25
N SER A 343 -13.21 -4.22 1.44
CA SER A 343 -11.84 -4.58 1.11
C SER A 343 -11.00 -4.83 2.37
N ASP A 344 -9.92 -5.59 2.20
CA ASP A 344 -8.97 -5.87 3.28
C ASP A 344 -7.83 -4.86 3.25
N TYR A 345 -7.55 -4.21 4.38
CA TYR A 345 -6.46 -3.25 4.44
C TYR A 345 -5.12 -3.99 4.53
N VAL A 346 -4.24 -3.73 3.56
CA VAL A 346 -2.93 -4.36 3.50
C VAL A 346 -1.86 -3.25 3.50
N SER A 347 -1.18 -3.13 4.64
CA SER A 347 -0.16 -2.11 4.90
C SER A 347 1.21 -2.54 4.41
N ALA A 348 1.68 -1.91 3.34
CA ALA A 348 3.04 -2.09 2.84
C ALA A 348 4.09 -1.47 3.77
N SER A 349 3.73 -0.54 4.65
CA SER A 349 4.56 0.04 5.70
C SER A 349 4.77 -0.98 6.82
N MET A 350 6.03 -1.25 7.17
CA MET A 350 6.35 -2.19 8.25
C MET A 350 5.99 -1.60 9.62
N PHE A 351 6.05 -0.28 9.77
CA PHE A 351 5.50 0.42 10.94
C PHE A 351 4.01 0.12 11.12
N GLU A 352 3.20 0.40 10.09
CA GLU A 352 1.75 0.21 10.19
C GLU A 352 1.37 -1.27 10.30
N ALA A 353 2.09 -2.16 9.62
CA ALA A 353 1.90 -3.61 9.78
C ALA A 353 2.08 -4.06 11.24
N ARG A 354 3.13 -3.56 11.92
CA ARG A 354 3.36 -3.85 13.34
C ARG A 354 2.32 -3.20 14.24
N LEU A 355 1.88 -1.98 13.92
CA LEU A 355 0.82 -1.29 14.66
C LEU A 355 -0.48 -2.10 14.58
N LEU A 356 -0.88 -2.54 13.39
CA LEU A 356 -2.05 -3.39 13.18
C LEU A 356 -1.95 -4.69 13.98
N ASN A 357 -0.81 -5.37 13.93
CA ASN A 357 -0.61 -6.64 14.66
C ASN A 357 -0.67 -6.48 16.20
N ARG A 358 -0.39 -5.28 16.72
CA ARG A 358 -0.44 -4.99 18.16
C ARG A 358 -1.83 -4.64 18.67
N ARG A 359 -2.76 -4.26 17.80
CA ARG A 359 -4.15 -3.95 18.19
C ARG A 359 -4.84 -5.22 18.72
N ARG A 360 -5.25 -5.22 19.98
CA ARG A 360 -5.75 -6.40 20.71
C ARG A 360 -7.05 -7.04 20.18
N ARG A 361 -7.71 -6.49 19.17
CA ARG A 361 -8.99 -7.02 18.65
C ARG A 361 -8.90 -7.39 17.18
N GLY A 362 -8.94 -8.69 16.89
CA GLY A 362 -9.58 -9.28 15.69
C GLY A 362 -9.01 -8.95 14.29
N ALA A 363 -8.25 -7.86 14.16
CA ALA A 363 -7.47 -7.50 12.98
C ALA A 363 -6.03 -8.02 13.13
N GLY A 364 -5.87 -9.24 13.66
CA GLY A 364 -4.62 -9.96 13.52
C GLY A 364 -4.24 -9.96 12.04
N SER A 365 -2.94 -9.85 11.74
CA SER A 365 -2.44 -9.76 10.35
C SER A 365 -3.22 -10.71 9.46
N THR A 366 -4.01 -10.14 8.55
CA THR A 366 -4.87 -10.91 7.66
C THR A 366 -4.00 -11.81 6.79
N ALA A 367 -4.60 -12.84 6.19
CA ALA A 367 -3.88 -13.69 5.25
C ALA A 367 -3.20 -12.87 4.14
N ALA A 368 -3.83 -11.77 3.70
CA ALA A 368 -3.26 -10.85 2.73
C ALA A 368 -2.10 -10.02 3.30
N GLN A 369 -2.21 -9.54 4.54
CA GLN A 369 -1.12 -8.87 5.24
C GLN A 369 0.08 -9.81 5.42
N ALA A 370 -0.13 -11.02 5.92
CA ALA A 370 0.93 -12.02 6.10
C ALA A 370 1.61 -12.36 4.77
N ALA A 371 0.84 -12.45 3.68
CA ALA A 371 1.36 -12.82 2.38
C ALA A 371 2.20 -11.75 1.69
N MET A 372 1.90 -10.48 1.92
CA MET A 372 2.75 -9.38 1.45
C MET A 372 4.15 -9.41 2.08
N TRP A 373 4.24 -9.90 3.33
CA TRP A 373 5.49 -10.02 4.07
C TRP A 373 6.12 -11.41 4.00
N ALA A 374 5.42 -12.39 3.45
CA ALA A 374 5.98 -13.69 3.14
C ALA A 374 6.91 -13.60 1.92
N ASP A 375 7.90 -14.50 1.84
CA ASP A 375 8.84 -14.61 0.70
C ASP A 375 8.16 -15.21 -0.56
N VAL A 376 6.96 -14.73 -0.89
CA VAL A 376 6.25 -15.09 -2.12
C VAL A 376 6.96 -14.44 -3.31
N PRO A 377 7.07 -15.12 -4.47
CA PRO A 377 7.66 -14.54 -5.66
C PRO A 377 6.98 -13.21 -6.05
N GLN A 378 7.69 -12.10 -5.86
CA GLN A 378 7.21 -10.77 -6.24
C GLN A 378 7.61 -10.46 -7.69
N LEU A 379 6.77 -9.69 -8.38
CA LEU A 379 7.05 -9.13 -9.71
C LEU A 379 7.19 -7.60 -9.65
N PRO A 380 8.10 -7.05 -8.82
CA PRO A 380 8.11 -5.63 -8.48
C PRO A 380 8.50 -4.70 -9.64
N ASN A 381 9.02 -5.25 -10.74
CA ASN A 381 9.56 -4.48 -11.86
C ASN A 381 8.76 -4.63 -13.16
N LEU A 382 7.56 -5.24 -13.12
CA LEU A 382 6.72 -5.33 -14.30
C LEU A 382 5.96 -4.03 -14.53
N SER A 383 5.81 -3.65 -15.80
CA SER A 383 4.98 -2.52 -16.19
C SER A 383 3.49 -2.86 -16.01
N ALA A 384 2.63 -1.83 -15.92
CA ALA A 384 1.18 -2.03 -15.85
C ALA A 384 0.62 -2.89 -17.01
N PRO A 385 1.04 -2.69 -18.28
CA PRO A 385 0.65 -3.58 -19.38
C PRO A 385 1.09 -5.03 -19.21
N ASP A 386 2.32 -5.26 -18.75
CA ASP A 386 2.83 -6.62 -18.57
C ASP A 386 2.08 -7.34 -17.44
N LEU A 387 1.81 -6.65 -16.33
CA LEU A 387 1.00 -7.20 -15.23
C LEU A 387 -0.41 -7.53 -15.69
N ALA A 388 -1.07 -6.63 -16.40
CA ALA A 388 -2.42 -6.88 -16.94
C ALA A 388 -2.42 -8.12 -17.85
N LYS A 389 -1.40 -8.25 -18.72
CA LYS A 389 -1.27 -9.39 -19.63
C LYS A 389 -1.08 -10.71 -18.88
N VAL A 390 -0.19 -10.74 -17.88
CA VAL A 390 0.06 -11.94 -17.05
C VAL A 390 -1.21 -12.35 -16.30
N ILE A 391 -1.94 -11.39 -15.73
CA ILE A 391 -3.14 -11.67 -14.95
C ILE A 391 -4.29 -12.17 -15.83
N GLN A 392 -4.49 -11.55 -17.00
CA GLN A 392 -5.66 -11.84 -17.84
C GLN A 392 -5.50 -13.08 -18.73
N ASN A 393 -4.28 -13.51 -19.04
CA ASN A 393 -4.04 -14.53 -20.07
C ASN A 393 -3.49 -15.87 -19.55
N GLU A 394 -3.35 -16.05 -18.24
CA GLU A 394 -2.77 -17.27 -17.69
C GLU A 394 -3.75 -17.97 -16.74
N GLU A 395 -4.45 -19.01 -17.23
CA GLU A 395 -5.17 -19.98 -16.36
C GLU A 395 -4.25 -20.49 -15.23
N ALA A 396 -2.96 -20.54 -15.52
CA ALA A 396 -1.83 -20.74 -14.63
C ALA A 396 -1.83 -19.82 -13.38
N VAL A 397 -2.01 -18.51 -13.56
CA VAL A 397 -2.03 -17.52 -12.47
C VAL A 397 -3.28 -17.68 -11.61
N ASP A 398 -4.43 -17.98 -12.22
CA ASP A 398 -5.66 -18.24 -11.49
C ASP A 398 -5.60 -19.55 -10.69
N ASP A 399 -5.00 -20.60 -11.23
CA ASP A 399 -4.75 -21.83 -10.50
C ASP A 399 -3.77 -21.62 -9.34
N LEU A 400 -2.72 -20.79 -9.51
CA LEU A 400 -1.82 -20.39 -8.42
C LEU A 400 -2.54 -19.57 -7.36
N ARG A 401 -3.37 -18.59 -7.74
CA ARG A 401 -4.20 -17.80 -6.83
C ARG A 401 -5.10 -18.69 -5.99
N ARG A 402 -5.78 -19.66 -6.62
CA ARG A 402 -6.61 -20.66 -5.92
C ARG A 402 -5.79 -21.47 -4.92
N LEU A 403 -4.59 -21.90 -5.32
CA LEU A 403 -3.71 -22.72 -4.48
C LEU A 403 -3.19 -21.92 -3.27
N VAL A 404 -2.70 -20.70 -3.49
CA VAL A 404 -2.27 -19.76 -2.45
C VAL A 404 -3.40 -19.49 -1.46
N ARG A 405 -4.61 -19.18 -1.95
CA ARG A 405 -5.79 -18.98 -1.11
C ARG A 405 -6.15 -20.24 -0.30
N ALA A 406 -6.12 -21.42 -0.93
CA ALA A 406 -6.39 -22.68 -0.24
C ALA A 406 -5.36 -22.99 0.86
N SER A 407 -4.08 -22.71 0.63
CA SER A 407 -3.03 -22.85 1.65
C SER A 407 -3.25 -21.91 2.84
N LEU A 408 -3.69 -20.68 2.57
CA LEU A 408 -3.96 -19.67 3.60
C LEU A 408 -5.16 -19.99 4.49
N VAL A 409 -6.18 -20.72 3.99
CA VAL A 409 -7.34 -21.15 4.79
C VAL A 409 -6.94 -22.08 5.95
N THR A 410 -5.82 -22.80 5.81
CA THR A 410 -5.39 -23.79 6.83
C THR A 410 -4.54 -23.20 7.96
N ALA A 411 -4.04 -21.96 7.80
CA ALA A 411 -3.11 -21.34 8.73
C ALA A 411 -3.82 -20.34 9.66
N ARG A 412 -3.69 -20.53 10.98
CA ARG A 412 -4.44 -19.81 12.01
C ARG A 412 -3.70 -18.60 12.57
N THR A 413 -2.38 -18.55 12.42
CA THR A 413 -1.54 -17.43 12.86
C THR A 413 -0.80 -16.77 11.69
N PRO A 414 -0.40 -15.49 11.79
CA PRO A 414 0.39 -14.81 10.75
C PRO A 414 1.72 -15.51 10.46
N GLY A 415 2.34 -16.10 11.48
CA GLY A 415 3.55 -16.91 11.35
C GLY A 415 3.28 -18.20 10.55
N GLU A 416 2.22 -18.93 10.87
CA GLU A 416 1.80 -20.12 10.11
C GLU A 416 1.42 -19.77 8.66
N GLN A 417 0.77 -18.62 8.44
CA GLN A 417 0.39 -18.15 7.11
C GLN A 417 1.64 -17.83 6.28
N SER A 418 2.61 -17.12 6.87
CA SER A 418 3.90 -16.85 6.23
C SER A 418 4.69 -18.13 5.95
N ASP A 419 4.74 -19.06 6.91
CA ASP A 419 5.45 -20.34 6.76
C ASP A 419 4.79 -21.21 5.68
N ALA A 420 3.44 -21.26 5.62
CA ALA A 420 2.69 -21.98 4.58
C ALA A 420 2.93 -21.39 3.18
N LEU A 421 2.96 -20.07 3.06
CA LEU A 421 3.27 -19.38 1.81
C LEU A 421 4.71 -19.56 1.37
N THR A 422 5.65 -19.52 2.31
CA THR A 422 7.08 -19.78 2.06
C THR A 422 7.30 -21.22 1.61
N ALA A 423 6.62 -22.19 2.25
CA ALA A 423 6.64 -23.58 1.83
C ALA A 423 6.06 -23.76 0.42
N LEU A 424 4.95 -23.09 0.11
CA LEU A 424 4.36 -23.10 -1.23
C LEU A 424 5.32 -22.48 -2.26
N ALA A 425 5.95 -21.34 -1.95
CA ALA A 425 6.95 -20.71 -2.80
C ALA A 425 8.11 -21.66 -3.09
N HIS A 426 8.66 -22.34 -2.09
CA HIS A 426 9.70 -23.34 -2.26
C HIS A 426 9.23 -24.56 -3.06
N GLN A 427 7.99 -25.01 -2.90
CA GLN A 427 7.42 -26.08 -3.72
C GLN A 427 7.30 -25.66 -5.18
N LEU A 428 6.88 -24.43 -5.45
CA LEU A 428 6.82 -23.87 -6.81
C LEU A 428 8.22 -23.76 -7.42
N GLU A 429 9.21 -23.27 -6.66
CA GLU A 429 10.62 -23.22 -7.09
C GLU A 429 11.20 -24.60 -7.37
N ALA A 430 11.00 -25.56 -6.46
CA ALA A 430 11.48 -26.93 -6.61
C ALA A 430 10.83 -27.65 -7.79
N THR A 431 9.53 -27.42 -7.99
CA THR A 431 8.79 -27.93 -9.15
C THR A 431 9.37 -27.33 -10.42
N SER A 432 9.58 -26.01 -10.46
CA SER A 432 10.15 -25.32 -11.62
C SER A 432 11.59 -25.75 -11.95
N HIS A 433 12.47 -25.93 -10.95
CA HIS A 433 13.83 -26.43 -11.16
C HIS A 433 13.88 -27.89 -11.62
N ARG A 434 12.99 -28.74 -11.11
CA ARG A 434 12.85 -30.13 -11.62
C ARG A 434 12.41 -30.14 -13.07
N LEU A 435 11.57 -29.20 -13.47
CA LEU A 435 11.10 -29.03 -14.84
C LEU A 435 12.15 -28.43 -15.78
N GLU A 436 12.99 -27.53 -15.29
CA GLU A 436 14.16 -27.03 -16.03
C GLU A 436 15.16 -28.17 -16.28
N LYS A 437 15.41 -29.03 -15.28
CA LYS A 437 16.22 -30.24 -15.48
C LYS A 437 15.59 -31.25 -16.42
N SER A 438 14.27 -31.46 -16.34
CA SER A 438 13.58 -32.41 -17.21
C SER A 438 13.46 -31.92 -18.66
N SER A 439 13.33 -30.61 -18.89
CA SER A 439 13.32 -30.05 -20.25
C SER A 439 14.70 -30.07 -20.91
N ILE A 440 15.76 -29.94 -20.11
CA ILE A 440 17.14 -30.16 -20.57
C ILE A 440 17.38 -31.63 -20.88
N SER A 441 16.86 -32.56 -20.08
CA SER A 441 16.95 -34.00 -20.39
C SER A 441 16.08 -34.39 -21.59
N ASP A 442 14.89 -33.81 -21.74
CA ASP A 442 13.99 -34.07 -22.87
C ASP A 442 14.56 -33.51 -24.17
N ARG A 443 15.27 -32.37 -24.15
CA ARG A 443 16.05 -31.90 -25.31
C ARG A 443 17.21 -32.84 -25.64
N TRP A 444 17.80 -33.50 -24.64
CA TRP A 444 18.86 -34.48 -24.86
C TRP A 444 18.31 -35.80 -25.45
N TRP A 445 17.12 -36.22 -25.01
CA TRP A 445 16.41 -37.37 -25.58
C TRP A 445 15.80 -37.07 -26.96
N GLN A 446 15.36 -35.84 -27.22
CA GLN A 446 14.86 -35.41 -28.55
C GLN A 446 16.00 -35.20 -29.57
N MET A 447 17.24 -34.98 -29.13
CA MET A 447 18.41 -34.99 -30.02
C MET A 447 18.99 -36.39 -30.25
N ALA A 448 18.58 -37.40 -29.48
CA ALA A 448 19.11 -38.76 -29.56
C ALA A 448 18.25 -39.75 -30.39
N ALA A 449 17.10 -39.33 -30.92
CA ALA A 449 16.23 -40.22 -31.70
C ALA A 449 15.90 -39.64 -33.08
N PRO A 450 16.55 -40.13 -34.16
CA PRO A 450 16.07 -39.88 -35.51
C PRO A 450 14.93 -40.88 -35.84
N GLY A 451 13.76 -40.35 -36.18
CA GLY A 451 12.74 -40.94 -37.06
C GLY A 451 12.20 -42.35 -36.77
N GLY A 452 10.90 -42.44 -36.48
CA GLY A 452 10.08 -43.61 -36.86
C GLY A 452 9.23 -44.26 -35.76
N LEU A 453 7.91 -44.19 -35.95
CA LEU A 453 6.81 -45.12 -35.59
C LEU A 453 6.86 -45.95 -34.28
N GLY A 454 5.74 -46.02 -33.57
CA GLY A 454 5.39 -47.24 -32.83
C GLY A 454 4.43 -47.10 -31.64
N VAL A 455 3.23 -47.68 -31.79
CA VAL A 455 2.30 -48.03 -30.71
C VAL A 455 2.96 -49.03 -29.74
N GLY A 456 2.73 -48.90 -28.42
CA GLY A 456 3.05 -49.97 -27.46
C GLY A 456 2.91 -49.54 -25.99
N GLY A 457 2.00 -50.18 -25.25
CA GLY A 457 1.74 -49.95 -23.83
C GLY A 457 2.65 -50.71 -22.87
N LEU A 458 2.46 -50.48 -21.56
CA LEU A 458 2.97 -51.31 -20.45
C LEU A 458 2.06 -51.07 -19.23
N VAL A 459 1.12 -51.97 -18.94
CA VAL A 459 1.18 -53.16 -18.05
C VAL A 459 1.38 -52.82 -16.56
N ILE A 460 0.33 -53.16 -15.80
CA ILE A 460 0.17 -53.11 -14.34
C ILE A 460 1.04 -54.20 -13.69
N GLY A 461 1.78 -53.84 -12.65
CA GLY A 461 2.35 -54.77 -11.68
C GLY A 461 1.64 -54.63 -10.33
N SER A 462 0.85 -55.64 -9.96
CA SER A 462 0.18 -55.81 -8.67
C SER A 462 0.89 -56.87 -7.83
N VAL A 463 1.32 -56.55 -6.60
CA VAL A 463 1.66 -57.49 -5.50
C VAL A 463 1.55 -56.69 -4.18
N SER A 464 0.41 -56.68 -3.47
CA SER A 464 -0.08 -57.61 -2.42
C SER A 464 0.70 -57.60 -1.09
N GLY A 465 0.02 -57.18 -0.01
CA GLY A 465 0.17 -57.77 1.34
C GLY A 465 0.54 -56.85 2.53
N GLY A 466 -0.42 -56.59 3.43
CA GLY A 466 -0.18 -56.47 4.89
C GLY A 466 -0.08 -55.08 5.54
N LEU A 467 -1.13 -54.65 6.24
CA LEU A 467 -1.24 -53.50 7.18
C LEU A 467 -0.78 -53.87 8.63
N PRO A 468 -0.61 -52.95 9.62
CA PRO A 468 -0.73 -51.47 9.59
C PRO A 468 0.36 -50.66 10.34
N ALA A 469 0.68 -49.45 9.87
CA ALA A 469 0.98 -48.27 10.71
C ALA A 469 0.76 -46.98 9.91
N VAL A 470 0.01 -46.04 10.49
CA VAL A 470 -0.72 -44.95 9.86
C VAL A 470 0.18 -43.81 9.39
N LEU A 471 0.22 -43.58 8.08
CA LEU A 471 0.66 -42.34 7.41
C LEU A 471 -0.19 -42.15 6.15
N GLY A 472 -0.91 -41.02 6.08
CA GLY A 472 -1.46 -40.47 4.84
C GLY A 472 -2.92 -40.80 4.52
N ALA A 473 -3.79 -39.80 4.63
CA ALA A 473 -4.99 -39.72 3.80
C ALA A 473 -4.61 -38.99 2.50
N THR A 474 -4.52 -39.76 1.42
CA THR A 474 -4.32 -39.29 0.05
C THR A 474 -5.65 -39.18 -0.69
N LEU A 475 -5.67 -38.18 -1.58
CA LEU A 475 -6.44 -38.09 -2.81
C LEU A 475 -6.91 -39.44 -3.38
N GLY A 476 -8.23 -39.56 -3.57
CA GLY A 476 -8.84 -40.64 -4.33
C GLY A 476 -10.13 -40.19 -5.01
N VAL A 477 -10.05 -39.75 -6.26
CA VAL A 477 -11.09 -39.94 -7.28
C VAL A 477 -10.37 -40.32 -8.57
N LEU A 478 -10.46 -41.59 -8.97
CA LEU A 478 -9.98 -42.09 -10.27
C LEU A 478 -11.19 -42.55 -11.09
N GLY A 479 -11.23 -42.11 -12.35
CA GLY A 479 -12.16 -42.60 -13.37
C GLY A 479 -12.36 -41.60 -14.51
N GLY A 480 -11.41 -41.53 -15.45
CA GLY A 480 -11.65 -40.91 -16.77
C GLY A 480 -11.11 -39.50 -17.03
N VAL A 481 -9.87 -39.16 -16.63
CA VAL A 481 -9.31 -37.81 -16.86
C VAL A 481 -7.78 -37.81 -17.11
N ALA A 482 -7.26 -38.72 -17.94
CA ALA A 482 -5.83 -38.72 -18.30
C ALA A 482 -5.38 -37.51 -19.16
N PRO A 483 -6.20 -36.93 -20.07
CA PRO A 483 -5.77 -35.75 -20.83
C PRO A 483 -5.75 -34.43 -20.03
N TYR A 484 -6.51 -34.32 -18.94
CA TYR A 484 -6.65 -33.07 -18.18
C TYR A 484 -5.58 -32.90 -17.10
N LEU A 485 -4.98 -33.99 -16.61
CA LEU A 485 -3.88 -33.95 -15.64
C LEU A 485 -2.55 -33.52 -16.30
N GLY A 486 -2.35 -33.83 -17.58
CA GLY A 486 -1.23 -33.35 -18.38
C GLY A 486 -1.30 -31.84 -18.63
N ALA A 487 -2.49 -31.31 -18.94
CA ALA A 487 -2.74 -29.87 -19.10
C ALA A 487 -2.55 -29.09 -17.78
N ARG A 488 -3.00 -29.65 -16.64
CA ARG A 488 -2.85 -29.02 -15.32
C ARG A 488 -1.42 -29.05 -14.79
N ALA A 489 -0.65 -30.07 -15.13
CA ALA A 489 0.78 -30.11 -14.87
C ALA A 489 1.55 -29.12 -15.77
N ASN A 490 1.14 -28.95 -17.03
CA ASN A 490 1.68 -27.95 -17.98
C ASN A 490 1.35 -26.51 -17.58
N ALA A 491 0.13 -26.21 -17.13
CA ALA A 491 -0.20 -24.88 -16.60
C ALA A 491 0.66 -24.54 -15.37
N ARG A 492 0.86 -25.48 -14.45
CA ARG A 492 1.78 -25.30 -13.31
C ARG A 492 3.25 -25.12 -13.75
N ARG A 493 3.65 -25.77 -14.86
CA ARG A 493 4.99 -25.65 -15.47
C ARG A 493 5.21 -24.24 -16.02
N ASP A 494 4.24 -23.72 -16.77
CA ASP A 494 4.35 -22.43 -17.46
C ASP A 494 4.28 -21.26 -16.48
N ALA A 495 3.39 -21.32 -15.49
CA ALA A 495 3.28 -20.30 -14.44
C ALA A 495 4.59 -20.17 -13.65
N ALA A 496 5.13 -21.28 -13.15
CA ALA A 496 6.34 -21.28 -12.35
C ALA A 496 7.57 -20.85 -13.18
N HIS A 497 7.58 -21.17 -14.47
CA HIS A 497 8.61 -20.70 -15.40
C HIS A 497 8.53 -19.18 -15.61
N LEU A 498 7.34 -18.59 -15.76
CA LEU A 498 7.13 -17.14 -15.87
C LEU A 498 7.70 -16.36 -14.68
N PHE A 499 7.42 -16.81 -13.45
CA PHE A 499 7.97 -16.22 -12.23
C PHE A 499 9.51 -16.36 -12.15
N LEU A 500 10.09 -17.48 -12.61
CA LEU A 500 11.55 -17.64 -12.68
C LEU A 500 12.21 -16.76 -13.76
N THR A 501 11.62 -16.65 -14.95
CA THR A 501 12.15 -15.78 -16.03
C THR A 501 12.09 -14.30 -15.65
N ALA A 502 11.03 -13.85 -14.99
CA ALA A 502 10.92 -12.48 -14.48
C ALA A 502 12.01 -12.17 -13.43
N ARG A 503 12.31 -13.12 -12.53
CA ARG A 503 13.39 -13.02 -11.54
C ARG A 503 14.79 -13.03 -12.16
N ARG A 504 15.01 -13.77 -13.26
CA ARG A 504 16.30 -13.78 -13.99
C ARG A 504 16.59 -12.45 -14.68
N ASN A 505 15.58 -11.82 -15.29
CA ASN A 505 15.73 -10.51 -15.92
C ASN A 505 16.05 -9.40 -14.90
N ALA A 506 15.52 -9.51 -13.67
CA ALA A 506 15.87 -8.61 -12.57
C ALA A 506 17.32 -8.81 -12.06
N ARG A 507 17.85 -10.04 -12.09
CA ARG A 507 19.26 -10.33 -11.71
C ARG A 507 20.28 -9.92 -12.77
N GLN A 508 19.91 -9.92 -14.05
CA GLN A 508 20.81 -9.51 -15.14
C GLN A 508 21.01 -7.99 -15.24
N LYS A 509 20.09 -7.17 -14.70
CA LYS A 509 20.24 -5.70 -14.59
C LYS A 509 21.04 -5.26 -13.35
N LYS A 510 22.24 -5.80 -13.14
CA LYS A 510 23.28 -5.14 -12.32
C LYS A 510 24.21 -4.34 -13.25
N PRO A 511 24.67 -3.14 -12.85
CA PRO A 511 25.35 -2.21 -13.74
C PRO A 511 26.67 -2.79 -14.23
N ALA A 512 26.99 -2.50 -15.50
CA ALA A 512 28.32 -2.67 -16.04
C ALA A 512 29.33 -2.06 -15.06
N ARG A 513 30.32 -2.88 -14.68
CA ARG A 513 31.51 -2.41 -13.97
C ARG A 513 32.22 -1.41 -14.88
N HIS A 514 32.13 -0.13 -14.58
CA HIS A 514 33.14 0.81 -15.05
C HIS A 514 34.36 0.68 -14.14
N ARG A 515 35.48 0.33 -14.79
CA ARG A 515 36.83 0.35 -14.24
C ARG A 515 37.28 1.77 -13.97
#